data_AF-A0A6H9SK39-F1
#
_entry.id   AF-A0A6H9SK39-F1
#
_cell.length_a   1.000
_cell.length_b   1.000
_cell.length_c   1.000
_cell.angle_alpha   90.00
_cell.angle_beta   90.00
_cell.angle_gamma   90.00
#
_symmetry.space_group_name_H-M   'P 1'
#
loop_
_entity.id
_entity.type
_entity.pdbx_description
1 polymer ?
#
loop_
_entity_poly.entity_id
_entity_poly.type
_entity_poly.pdbx_seq_one_letter_code
_entity_poly.pdbx_strand_id
1 'polypeptide(L)'
;MTQASNTSRMVQLMEQLAPVEGYNLSALEDIRFLRSNRPLTRTPVLYEPGIVILCQGRKRGYLGEDVYVYDAQHYLVVSVPVPFTM
;
A
#
# COMPACT_ATOMS: atom_id res chain seq x y z
N MET A 1 -19.37 18.40 5.19
CA MET A 1 -19.67 16.96 5.37
C MET A 1 -19.55 16.21 4.03
N THR A 2 -18.39 16.27 3.35
CA THR A 2 -18.27 15.84 1.93
C THR A 2 -17.17 14.79 1.70
N GLN A 3 -16.69 14.13 2.76
CA GLN A 3 -15.53 13.22 2.66
C GLN A 3 -15.94 11.74 2.51
N ALA A 4 -17.17 11.37 2.88
CA ALA A 4 -17.64 9.99 2.84
C ALA A 4 -17.88 9.42 1.43
N SER A 5 -18.14 10.26 0.42
CA SER A 5 -18.44 9.79 -0.95
C SER A 5 -17.20 9.40 -1.75
N ASN A 6 -16.06 10.09 -1.56
CA ASN A 6 -14.88 9.90 -2.40
C ASN A 6 -14.06 8.67 -2.00
N THR A 7 -13.86 8.43 -0.69
CA THR A 7 -13.18 7.22 -0.22
C THR A 7 -13.94 5.96 -0.59
N SER A 8 -15.27 5.97 -0.43
CA SER A 8 -16.13 4.84 -0.78
C SER A 8 -16.05 4.52 -2.28
N ARG A 9 -16.05 5.55 -3.14
CA ARG A 9 -15.89 5.36 -4.58
C ARG A 9 -14.52 4.82 -4.95
N MET A 10 -13.45 5.33 -4.31
CA MET A 10 -12.09 4.84 -4.53
C MET A 10 -11.95 3.37 -4.13
N VAL A 11 -12.52 2.96 -2.99
CA VAL A 11 -12.50 1.56 -2.56
C VAL A 11 -13.22 0.65 -3.56
N GLN A 12 -14.40 1.04 -4.04
CA GLN A 12 -15.12 0.28 -5.07
C GLN A 12 -14.32 0.11 -6.37
N LEU A 13 -13.59 1.13 -6.80
CA LEU A 13 -12.71 1.03 -7.97
C LEU A 13 -11.52 0.10 -7.68
N MET A 14 -10.93 0.21 -6.50
CA MET A 14 -9.83 -0.67 -6.09
C MET A 14 -10.25 -2.13 -5.98
N GLU A 15 -11.49 -2.43 -5.59
CA GLU A 15 -12.02 -3.80 -5.60
C GLU A 15 -12.09 -4.40 -7.02
N GLN A 16 -12.33 -3.57 -8.03
CA GLN A 16 -12.31 -4.01 -9.44
C GLN A 16 -10.88 -4.18 -9.96
N LEU A 17 -9.95 -3.33 -9.54
CA LEU A 17 -8.54 -3.36 -9.96
C LEU A 17 -7.70 -4.41 -9.19
N ALA A 18 -8.12 -4.77 -7.99
CA ALA A 18 -7.49 -5.77 -7.13
C ALA A 18 -8.50 -6.85 -6.68
N PRO A 19 -9.03 -7.66 -7.62
CA PRO A 19 -10.05 -8.66 -7.32
C PRO A 19 -9.56 -9.76 -6.38
N VAL A 20 -8.27 -10.11 -6.41
CA VAL A 20 -7.68 -11.16 -5.56
C VAL A 20 -6.84 -10.59 -4.43
N GLU A 21 -6.76 -11.30 -3.30
CA GLU A 21 -5.82 -10.96 -2.22
C GLU A 21 -4.36 -11.15 -2.71
N GLY A 22 -3.47 -10.24 -2.31
CA GLY A 22 -2.09 -10.19 -2.79
C GLY A 22 -1.90 -9.20 -3.93
N TYR A 23 -0.88 -9.45 -4.75
CA TYR A 23 -0.52 -8.58 -5.87
C TYR A 23 -1.41 -8.82 -7.08
N ASN A 24 -1.91 -7.72 -7.66
CA ASN A 24 -2.65 -7.69 -8.91
C ASN A 24 -1.89 -6.77 -9.87
N LEU A 25 -1.65 -7.23 -11.10
CA LEU A 25 -0.99 -6.42 -12.11
C LEU A 25 -1.94 -5.34 -12.64
N SER A 26 -1.40 -4.17 -12.95
CA SER A 26 -2.14 -3.14 -13.66
C SER A 26 -1.86 -3.19 -15.15
N ALA A 27 -2.64 -2.46 -15.95
CA ALA A 27 -2.36 -2.26 -17.36
C ALA A 27 -1.16 -1.33 -17.63
N LEU A 28 -0.68 -0.63 -16.60
CA LEU A 28 0.46 0.27 -16.67
C LEU A 28 1.71 -0.46 -16.16
N GLU A 29 2.80 -0.31 -16.90
CA GLU A 29 4.11 -0.81 -16.48
C GLU A 29 4.50 -0.22 -15.12
N ASP A 30 5.18 -1.03 -14.31
CA ASP A 30 5.64 -0.70 -12.95
C ASP A 30 4.57 -0.35 -11.91
N ILE A 31 3.29 -0.38 -12.28
CA ILE A 31 2.17 -0.18 -11.37
C ILE A 31 1.52 -1.53 -11.06
N ARG A 32 1.44 -1.83 -9.76
CA ARG A 32 0.78 -3.02 -9.21
C ARG A 32 -0.10 -2.64 -8.04
N PHE A 33 -1.22 -3.33 -7.90
CA PHE A 33 -2.12 -3.17 -6.77
C PHE A 33 -1.85 -4.27 -5.74
N LEU A 34 -1.90 -3.93 -4.46
CA LEU A 34 -1.79 -4.88 -3.36
C LEU A 34 -3.05 -4.80 -2.52
N ARG A 35 -3.75 -5.92 -2.36
CA ARG A 35 -4.91 -6.05 -1.47
C ARG A 35 -4.58 -7.01 -0.35
N SER A 36 -4.93 -6.65 0.88
CA SER A 36 -4.98 -7.58 1.99
C SER A 36 -6.28 -7.38 2.76
N ASN A 37 -6.95 -8.49 3.06
CA ASN A 37 -8.23 -8.47 3.77
C ASN A 37 -8.04 -8.62 5.29
N ARG A 38 -6.79 -8.69 5.74
CA ARG A 38 -6.40 -8.90 7.15
C ARG A 38 -5.09 -8.19 7.45
N PRO A 39 -4.78 -7.91 8.73
CA PRO A 39 -3.45 -7.45 9.10
C PRO A 39 -2.39 -8.46 8.65
N LEU A 40 -1.35 -7.97 7.98
CA LEU A 40 -0.17 -8.77 7.64
C LEU A 40 0.68 -8.97 8.89
N THR A 41 1.23 -10.16 9.04
CA THR A 41 2.24 -10.46 10.07
C THR A 41 3.57 -9.83 9.69
N ARG A 42 4.40 -9.50 10.70
CA ARG A 42 5.74 -8.93 10.48
C ARG A 42 6.55 -9.80 9.51
N THR A 43 6.73 -9.31 8.29
CA THR A 43 7.39 -10.04 7.21
C THR A 43 8.54 -9.22 6.65
N PRO A 44 9.77 -9.76 6.60
CA PRO A 44 10.88 -9.10 5.92
C PRO A 44 10.63 -9.03 4.42
N VAL A 45 10.83 -7.86 3.82
CA VAL A 45 10.75 -7.63 2.38
C VAL A 45 11.78 -6.61 1.93
N LEU A 46 12.36 -6.84 0.76
CA LEU A 46 13.14 -5.86 0.04
C LEU A 46 12.18 -4.96 -0.77
N TYR A 47 12.12 -3.68 -0.44
CA TYR A 47 11.38 -2.71 -1.25
C TYR A 47 12.25 -2.24 -2.40
N GLU A 48 11.78 -2.47 -3.63
CA GLU A 48 12.33 -1.81 -4.82
C GLU A 48 12.01 -0.30 -4.80
N PRO A 49 12.84 0.53 -5.48
CA PRO A 49 12.56 1.95 -5.63
C PRO A 49 11.17 2.21 -6.20
N GLY A 50 10.44 3.16 -5.61
CA GLY A 50 9.08 3.48 -6.02
C GLY A 50 8.28 4.23 -4.96
N ILE A 51 7.01 4.42 -5.25
CA ILE A 51 6.05 5.12 -4.40
C ILE A 51 4.94 4.15 -4.00
N VAL A 52 4.59 4.10 -2.72
CA VAL A 52 3.49 3.29 -2.19
C VAL A 52 2.41 4.21 -1.65
N ILE A 53 1.22 4.10 -2.23
CA ILE A 53 0.03 4.88 -1.86
C ILE A 53 -1.01 3.94 -1.27
N LEU A 54 -1.61 4.32 -0.14
CA LEU A 54 -2.67 3.56 0.51
C LEU A 54 -4.04 4.16 0.17
N CYS A 55 -4.82 3.41 -0.62
CA CYS A 55 -6.20 3.77 -0.92
C CYS A 55 -7.15 3.52 0.26
N GLN A 56 -6.84 2.54 1.13
CA GLN A 56 -7.64 2.23 2.31
C GLN A 56 -6.77 1.63 3.40
N GLY A 57 -7.06 1.99 4.64
CA GLY A 57 -6.38 1.47 5.82
C GLY A 57 -5.10 2.23 6.16
N ARG A 58 -4.21 1.54 6.88
CA ARG A 58 -2.96 2.07 7.40
C ARG A 58 -1.93 0.96 7.44
N LYS A 59 -0.68 1.28 7.10
CA LYS A 59 0.44 0.34 7.17
C LYS A 59 1.58 0.92 8.01
N ARG A 60 2.36 0.02 8.59
CA ARG A 60 3.56 0.31 9.37
C ARG A 60 4.72 -0.46 8.76
N GLY A 61 5.70 0.25 8.24
CA GLY A 61 6.98 -0.31 7.85
C GLY A 61 8.02 -0.05 8.94
N TYR A 62 8.95 -0.98 9.10
CA TYR A 62 10.06 -0.88 10.04
C TYR A 62 11.37 -0.96 9.27
N LEU A 63 12.26 0.01 9.50
CA LEU A 63 13.62 0.03 8.96
C LEU A 63 14.59 0.18 10.14
N GLY A 64 15.18 -0.94 10.57
CA GLY A 64 15.87 -0.99 11.85
C GLY A 64 14.91 -0.68 13.00
N GLU A 65 15.24 0.34 13.79
CA GLU A 65 14.42 0.82 14.92
C GLU A 65 13.36 1.84 14.51
N ASP A 66 13.43 2.37 13.28
CA ASP A 66 12.52 3.41 12.81
C ASP A 66 11.19 2.84 12.33
N VAL A 67 10.10 3.53 12.65
CA VAL A 67 8.73 3.15 12.25
C VAL A 67 8.15 4.18 11.28
N TYR A 68 7.81 3.71 10.09
CA TYR A 68 7.18 4.50 9.03
C TYR A 68 5.69 4.15 8.95
N VAL A 69 4.83 5.08 9.36
CA VAL A 69 3.37 4.95 9.21
C VAL A 69 2.95 5.65 7.93
N TYR A 70 2.18 4.94 7.10
CA TYR A 70 1.58 5.53 5.91
C TYR A 70 0.11 5.12 5.81
N ASP A 71 -0.73 6.06 5.41
CA ASP A 71 -2.20 6.02 5.48
C ASP A 71 -2.82 7.02 4.49
N ALA A 72 -4.08 7.39 4.66
CA ALA A 72 -4.78 8.31 3.77
C ALA A 72 -4.11 9.70 3.63
N GLN A 73 -3.22 10.10 4.54
CA GLN A 73 -2.52 11.39 4.51
C GLN A 73 -1.03 11.28 4.20
N HIS A 74 -0.48 10.05 4.16
CA HIS A 74 0.96 9.81 4.07
C HIS A 74 1.25 8.69 3.09
N TYR A 75 2.16 8.92 2.15
CA TYR A 75 2.68 7.89 1.24
C TYR A 75 4.13 7.56 1.57
N LEU A 76 4.58 6.37 1.18
CA LEU A 76 5.97 5.94 1.35
C LEU A 76 6.72 6.14 0.02
N VAL A 77 7.92 6.72 0.08
CA VAL A 77 8.86 6.80 -1.06
C VAL A 77 10.10 6.02 -0.71
N VAL A 78 10.56 5.21 -1.66
CA VAL A 78 11.80 4.45 -1.57
C VAL A 78 12.66 4.82 -2.78
N SER A 79 13.85 5.38 -2.54
CA SER A 79 14.76 5.82 -3.60
C SER A 79 15.82 4.78 -3.97
N VAL A 80 16.11 3.84 -3.06
CA VAL A 80 17.10 2.76 -3.24
C VAL A 80 16.54 1.47 -2.62
N PRO A 81 16.98 0.29 -3.06
CA PRO A 81 16.56 -0.97 -2.45
C PRO A 81 16.84 -0.98 -0.94
N VAL A 82 15.80 -1.19 -0.12
CA VAL A 82 15.89 -1.14 1.35
C VAL A 82 15.20 -2.34 1.99
N PRO A 83 15.82 -2.99 3.00
CA PRO A 83 15.19 -4.06 3.74
C PRO A 83 14.20 -3.47 4.75
N PHE A 84 12.92 -3.77 4.57
CA PHE A 84 11.87 -3.42 5.54
C PHE A 84 11.32 -4.67 6.20
N THR A 85 10.79 -4.49 7.40
CA THR A 85 9.77 -5.39 7.94
C THR A 85 8.43 -4.69 7.87
N MET A 86 7.37 -5.37 7.46
CA MET A 86 6.01 -4.81 7.41
C MET A 86 5.03 -5.68 8.19
#